data_AF-A0A479ZWB0-F1
#
_entry.id   AF-A0A479ZWB0-F1
#
_cell.length_a   1.000
_cell.length_b   1.000
_cell.length_c   1.000
_cell.angle_alpha   90.00
_cell.angle_beta   90.00
_cell.angle_gamma   90.00
#
_symmetry.space_group_name_H-M   'P 1'
#
loop_
_entity.id
_entity.type
_entity.pdbx_description
1 polymer ?
#
loop_
_entity_poly.entity_id
_entity_poly.type
_entity_poly.pdbx_seq_one_letter_code
_entity_poly.pdbx_strand_id
1 'polypeptide(L)' 'MWKDEVLEEIYKIREEHAKSFNYDLHEICQDLRKKQVAKNRKIITQPLIKSLS' A
#
# COMPACT_ATOMS: atom_id res chain seq x y z
N MET A 1 1.58 -22.20 -17.88
CA MET A 1 1.62 -21.38 -16.64
C MET A 1 1.32 -19.96 -17.05
N TRP A 2 0.20 -19.39 -16.63
CA TRP A 2 -0.21 -18.05 -17.08
C TRP A 2 0.66 -17.01 -16.36
N LYS A 3 1.35 -16.17 -17.13
CA LYS A 3 2.11 -15.04 -16.60
C LYS A 3 1.18 -13.83 -16.62
N ASP A 4 0.96 -13.24 -15.46
CA ASP A 4 0.16 -12.04 -15.33
C ASP A 4 1.11 -10.84 -15.38
N GLU A 5 1.12 -10.14 -16.51
CA GLU A 5 1.99 -8.99 -16.75
C GLU A 5 1.74 -7.85 -15.76
N VAL A 6 0.50 -7.70 -15.27
CA VAL A 6 0.14 -6.69 -14.27
C VAL A 6 0.76 -7.03 -12.93
N LEU A 7 0.74 -8.30 -12.52
CA LEU A 7 1.38 -8.72 -11.28
C LEU A 7 2.91 -8.54 -11.32
N GLU A 8 3.55 -8.86 -12.45
CA GLU A 8 4.99 -8.67 -12.62
C GLU A 8 5.41 -7.20 -12.48
N GLU A 9 4.62 -6.28 -13.04
CA GLU A 9 4.84 -4.84 -12.86
C GLU A 9 4.69 -4.42 -11.40
N ILE A 10 3.61 -4.86 -10.75
CA ILE A 10 3.37 -4.59 -9.32
C ILE A 10 4.53 -5.09 -8.46
N TYR A 11 5.06 -6.29 -8.75
CA TYR A 11 6.19 -6.85 -8.00
C TYR A 11 7.46 -6.05 -8.20
N LYS A 12 7.79 -5.62 -9.43
CA LYS A 12 8.95 -4.75 -9.67
C LYS A 12 8.89 -3.46 -8.89
N ILE A 13 7.74 -2.77 -8.92
CA ILE A 13 7.55 -1.51 -8.20
C ILE A 13 7.69 -1.72 -6.68
N ARG A 14 7.09 -2.78 -6.14
CA ARG A 14 7.18 -3.10 -4.70
C ARG A 14 8.59 -3.49 -4.27
N GLU A 15 9.31 -4.21 -5.11
CA GLU A 15 10.68 -4.64 -4.86
C GLU A 15 11.65 -3.45 -4.86
N GLU A 16 11.55 -2.56 -5.85
CA GLU A 16 12.33 -1.31 -5.90
C GLU A 16 12.04 -0.42 -4.70
N HIS A 17 10.75 -0.29 -4.32
CA HIS A 17 10.34 0.45 -3.12
C HIS A 17 10.95 -0.18 -1.87
N ALA A 18 10.83 -1.49 -1.66
CA ALA A 18 11.39 -2.16 -0.49
C ALA A 18 12.92 -2.03 -0.40
N LYS A 19 13.63 -2.15 -1.52
CA LYS A 19 15.09 -1.93 -1.60
C LYS A 19 15.49 -0.53 -1.15
N SER A 20 14.74 0.50 -1.52
CA SER A 20 15.04 1.88 -1.11
C SER A 20 14.98 2.09 0.41
N PHE A 21 14.29 1.20 1.13
CA PHE A 21 14.18 1.19 2.59
C PHE A 21 15.02 0.08 3.25
N ASN A 22 15.95 -0.55 2.52
CA ASN A 22 16.72 -1.71 3.02
C ASN A 22 15.83 -2.84 3.54
N TYR A 23 14.63 -3.00 2.96
CA TYR A 23 13.60 -3.94 3.43
C TYR A 23 13.17 -3.74 4.89
N ASP A 24 13.41 -2.56 5.46
CA ASP A 24 12.91 -2.22 6.79
C ASP A 24 11.40 -1.96 6.73
N LEU A 25 10.63 -2.90 7.26
CA LEU A 25 9.17 -2.84 7.28
C LEU A 25 8.66 -1.64 8.08
N HIS A 26 9.38 -1.20 9.11
CA HIS A 26 9.01 -0.05 9.91
C HIS A 26 9.08 1.23 9.08
N GLU A 27 10.19 1.44 8.36
CA GLU A 27 10.41 2.60 7.51
C GLU A 27 9.41 2.65 6.35
N ILE A 28 9.15 1.50 5.70
CA ILE A 28 8.12 1.38 4.64
C ILE A 28 6.74 1.79 5.19
N CYS A 29 6.36 1.28 6.36
CA CYS A 29 5.09 1.65 7.00
C CYS A 29 5.03 3.15 7.33
N GLN A 30 6.13 3.73 7.77
CA GLN A 30 6.21 5.14 8.12
C GLN A 30 6.04 6.03 6.86
N ASP A 31 6.69 5.69 5.75
CA ASP A 31 6.54 6.37 4.46
C ASP A 31 5.08 6.33 3.96
N LEU A 32 4.45 5.15 4.01
CA LEU A 32 3.05 5.00 3.62
C LEU A 32 2.10 5.85 4.47
N ARG A 33 2.33 5.93 5.79
CA ARG A 33 1.56 6.80 6.70
C ARG A 33 1.75 8.28 6.34
N LYS A 34 2.98 8.72 6.08
CA LYS A 34 3.28 10.11 5.64
C LYS A 34 2.53 10.44 4.36
N LYS A 35 2.58 9.56 3.35
CA LYS A 35 1.85 9.71 2.08
C LYS A 35 0.33 9.75 2.27
N GLN A 36 -0.21 8.96 3.20
CA GLN A 36 -1.64 8.97 3.52
C GLN A 36 -2.07 10.32 4.10
N VAL A 37 -1.31 10.87 5.05
CA VAL A 37 -1.59 12.18 5.68
C VAL A 37 -1.47 13.32 4.66
N ALA A 38 -0.42 13.30 3.84
CA ALA A 38 -0.17 14.35 2.83
C ALA A 38 -1.29 14.46 1.79
N LYS A 39 -1.98 13.36 1.48
CA LYS A 39 -3.09 13.35 0.51
C LYS A 39 -4.39 13.97 1.05
N ASN A 40 -4.41 14.42 2.31
CA ASN A 40 -5.54 15.08 2.99
C ASN A 40 -6.91 14.40 2.73
N ARG A 41 -6.90 13.06 2.59
CA ARG A 41 -8.11 12.28 2.32
C ARG A 41 -8.87 12.11 3.61
N LYS A 42 -10.19 12.27 3.55
CA LYS A 42 -11.06 12.03 4.71
C LYS A 42 -10.94 10.57 5.16
N ILE A 43 -10.46 10.37 6.38
CA ILE A 43 -10.46 9.06 7.03
C ILE A 43 -11.89 8.75 7.44
N ILE A 44 -12.45 7.65 6.92
CA ILE A 44 -13.75 7.13 7.34
C ILE A 44 -13.52 5.94 8.27
N THR A 45 -14.04 6.04 9.48
CA THR A 45 -14.04 4.94 10.47
C THR A 45 -15.27 4.05 10.34
N GLN A 46 -16.24 4.47 9.51
CA GLN A 46 -17.48 3.72 9.29
C GLN A 46 -17.23 2.56 8.33
N PRO A 47 -17.73 1.35 8.63
CA PRO A 47 -17.69 0.23 7.72
C PRO A 47 -18.33 0.58 6.37
N LEU A 48 -17.65 0.28 5.27
CA LEU A 48 -18.18 0.50 3.92
C LEU A 48 -19.38 -0.40 3.60
N ILE A 49 -19.48 -1.52 4.29
CA ILE A 49 -20.60 -2.45 4.21
C ILE A 49 -21.41 -2.23 5.49
N LYS A 50 -22.65 -1.76 5.36
CA LYS A 50 -23.58 -1.70 6.50
C LYS A 50 -23.60 -3.07 7.17
N SER A 51 -23.41 -3.11 8.48
CA SER A 51 -23.81 -4.28 9.26
C SER A 51 -25.28 -4.54 8.92
N LEU A 52 -25.56 -5.66 8.27
CA LEU A 52 -26.92 -6.16 8.12
C LEU A 52 -27.45 -6.36 9.55
N SER A 53 -28.26 -5.41 10.00
CA SER A 53 -29.08 -5.50 11.22
C SER A 53 -30.33 -6.29 10.92
#